data_AF-L9YQW9-F1
#
_entry.id   AF-L9YQW9-F1
#
_cell.length_a   1.000
_cell.length_b   1.000
_cell.length_c   1.000
_cell.angle_alpha   90.00
_cell.angle_beta   90.00
_cell.angle_gamma   90.00
#
_symmetry.space_group_name_H-M   'P 1'
#
loop_
_entity.id
_entity.type
_entity.pdbx_description
1 polymer ?
#
loop_
_entity_poly.entity_id
_entity_poly.type
_entity_poly.pdbx_seq_one_letter_code
_entity_poly.pdbx_strand_id
1 'polypeptide(L)'
;MVLQKATRALSIVTVCAFTVAIGGHVTALEPSQSGLLFYATILALAYVGLVDLLVGVDWLAVACGVVLLVLGVREFSLFPYLAPTGMVLIVDGIGSAVPSPVGVTADESP
;
A
#
# COMPACT_ATOMS: atom_id res chain seq x y z
N MET A 1 -2.01 15.41 -12.23
CA MET A 1 -3.00 14.37 -12.63
C MET A 1 -2.39 13.08 -13.18
N VAL A 2 -1.48 13.10 -14.16
CA VAL A 2 -0.94 11.84 -14.76
C VAL A 2 -0.13 11.02 -13.75
N LEU A 3 0.73 11.66 -12.95
CA LEU A 3 1.54 10.99 -11.93
C LEU A 3 0.68 10.28 -10.88
N GLN A 4 -0.39 10.93 -10.41
CA GLN A 4 -1.31 10.36 -9.41
C GLN A 4 -2.11 9.16 -9.94
N LYS A 5 -2.44 9.15 -11.24
CA LYS A 5 -3.06 7.97 -11.88
C LYS A 5 -2.06 6.82 -12.00
N ALA A 6 -0.80 7.11 -12.30
CA ALA A 6 0.26 6.12 -12.39
C ALA A 6 0.60 5.51 -11.03
N THR A 7 0.66 6.32 -9.96
CA THR A 7 0.87 5.82 -8.58
C THR A 7 -0.28 4.94 -8.14
N ARG A 8 -1.54 5.34 -8.40
CA ARG A 8 -2.70 4.48 -8.12
C ARG A 8 -2.65 3.14 -8.84
N ALA A 9 -2.32 3.14 -10.13
CA ALA A 9 -2.16 1.90 -10.90
C ALA A 9 -1.05 1.02 -10.32
N LEU A 10 0.07 1.64 -9.91
CA LEU A 10 1.17 0.94 -9.26
C LEU A 10 0.73 0.33 -7.91
N SER A 11 0.01 1.08 -7.07
CA SER A 11 -0.55 0.60 -5.79
C SER A 11 -1.42 -0.64 -5.98
N ILE A 12 -2.32 -0.62 -6.98
CA ILE A 12 -3.17 -1.77 -7.30
C ILE A 12 -2.31 -2.98 -7.70
N VAL A 13 -1.35 -2.79 -8.60
CA VAL A 13 -0.48 -3.87 -9.09
C VAL A 13 0.36 -4.44 -7.96
N THR A 14 0.92 -3.60 -7.08
CA THR A 14 1.73 -4.03 -5.94
C THR A 14 0.92 -4.85 -4.95
N VAL A 15 -0.29 -4.42 -4.60
CA VAL A 15 -1.16 -5.17 -3.67
C VAL A 15 -1.59 -6.50 -4.29
N CYS A 16 -1.91 -6.54 -5.58
CA CYS A 16 -2.21 -7.81 -6.27
C CYS A 16 -1.01 -8.76 -6.31
N ALA A 17 0.19 -8.25 -6.63
CA ALA A 17 1.42 -9.04 -6.62
C ALA A 17 1.75 -9.56 -5.22
N PHE A 18 1.52 -8.74 -4.20
CA PHE A 18 1.65 -9.13 -2.80
C PHE A 18 0.72 -10.29 -2.43
N THR A 19 -0.54 -10.25 -2.86
CA THR A 19 -1.50 -11.36 -2.65
C THR A 19 -1.00 -12.68 -3.23
N VAL A 20 -0.48 -12.64 -4.46
CA VAL A 20 0.08 -13.85 -5.10
C VAL A 20 1.31 -14.35 -4.35
N ALA A 21 2.20 -13.45 -3.94
CA ALA A 21 3.42 -13.80 -3.21
C ALA A 21 3.13 -14.44 -1.85
N ILE A 22 2.20 -13.86 -1.07
CA ILE A 22 1.76 -14.43 0.21
C ILE A 22 1.05 -15.77 -0.01
N GLY A 23 0.18 -15.87 -1.02
CA GLY A 23 -0.48 -17.13 -1.36
C GLY A 23 0.53 -18.26 -1.63
N GLY A 24 1.58 -17.98 -2.42
CA GLY A 24 2.67 -18.93 -2.66
C GLY A 24 3.42 -19.31 -1.37
N HIS A 25 3.70 -18.34 -0.51
CA HIS A 25 4.38 -18.56 0.76
C HIS A 25 3.55 -19.42 1.73
N VAL A 26 2.23 -19.19 1.79
CA VAL A 26 1.27 -19.98 2.60
C VAL A 26 1.16 -21.41 2.09
N THR A 27 1.16 -21.64 0.78
CA THR A 27 1.13 -23.01 0.25
C THR A 27 2.43 -23.78 0.45
N ALA A 28 3.56 -23.09 0.58
CA ALA A 28 4.88 -23.70 0.74
C ALA A 28 5.20 -24.11 2.19
N LEU A 29 4.54 -23.48 3.16
CA LEU A 29 4.70 -23.76 4.59
C LEU A 29 3.39 -24.36 5.09
N GLU A 30 3.37 -25.63 5.55
CA GLU A 30 2.17 -26.22 6.17
C GLU A 30 1.66 -25.28 7.28
N PRO A 31 0.59 -24.50 7.03
CA PRO A 31 0.35 -23.34 7.84
C PRO A 31 -0.44 -23.74 9.08
N SER A 32 0.06 -23.35 10.24
CA SER A 32 -0.75 -23.37 11.47
C SER A 32 -1.96 -22.45 11.30
N GLN A 33 -3.06 -22.76 11.99
CA GLN A 33 -4.27 -21.93 11.97
C GLN A 33 -4.00 -20.47 12.36
N SER A 34 -3.08 -20.25 13.31
CA SER A 34 -2.61 -18.92 13.71
C SER A 34 -1.83 -18.20 12.60
N GLY A 35 -1.02 -18.92 11.83
CA GLY A 35 -0.30 -18.36 10.67
C GLY A 35 -1.26 -17.91 9.57
N LEU A 36 -2.27 -18.72 9.26
CA LEU A 36 -3.32 -18.38 8.29
C LEU A 36 -4.06 -17.09 8.67
N LEU A 37 -4.45 -16.94 9.95
CA LEU A 37 -5.09 -15.72 10.46
C LEU A 37 -4.16 -14.50 10.35
N PHE A 38 -2.87 -14.67 10.62
CA PHE A 38 -1.88 -13.61 10.47
C PHE A 38 -1.77 -13.15 9.00
N TYR A 39 -1.59 -14.06 8.06
CA TYR A 39 -1.54 -13.73 6.64
C TYR A 39 -2.84 -13.10 6.12
N ALA A 40 -3.99 -13.60 6.56
CA ALA A 40 -5.29 -13.02 6.22
C ALA A 40 -5.42 -11.57 6.74
N THR A 41 -4.93 -11.29 7.95
CA THR A 41 -4.94 -9.95 8.54
C THR A 41 -4.07 -8.98 7.76
N ILE A 42 -2.88 -9.41 7.36
CA ILE A 42 -1.95 -8.62 6.55
C ILE A 42 -2.56 -8.31 5.18
N LEU A 43 -3.15 -9.31 4.53
CA LEU A 43 -3.88 -9.15 3.27
C LEU A 43 -5.02 -8.16 3.41
N ALA A 44 -5.83 -8.29 4.46
CA ALA A 44 -6.92 -7.36 4.73
C ALA A 44 -6.40 -5.92 4.90
N LEU A 45 -5.31 -5.72 5.65
CA LEU A 45 -4.68 -4.40 5.80
C LEU A 45 -4.22 -3.79 4.47
N ALA A 46 -3.59 -4.59 3.61
CA ALA A 46 -3.14 -4.13 2.29
C ALA A 46 -4.33 -3.70 1.40
N TYR A 47 -5.41 -4.49 1.38
CA TYR A 47 -6.62 -4.16 0.61
C TYR A 47 -7.39 -2.98 1.22
N VAL A 48 -7.47 -2.86 2.54
CA VAL A 48 -8.09 -1.70 3.20
C VAL A 48 -7.35 -0.43 2.81
N GLY A 49 -6.01 -0.42 2.89
CA GLY A 49 -5.21 0.73 2.44
C GLY A 49 -5.38 1.03 0.95
N LEU A 50 -5.55 0.02 0.11
CA LEU A 50 -5.81 0.21 -1.32
C LEU A 50 -7.19 0.83 -1.57
N VAL A 51 -8.23 0.33 -0.91
CA VAL A 51 -9.61 0.84 -1.04
C VAL A 51 -9.70 2.29 -0.57
N ASP A 52 -8.99 2.63 0.50
CA ASP A 52 -8.89 3.99 1.03
C ASP A 52 -8.44 4.99 -0.05
N LEU A 53 -7.34 4.67 -0.75
CA LEU A 53 -6.83 5.46 -1.88
C LEU A 53 -7.85 5.60 -3.02
N LEU A 54 -8.71 4.60 -3.23
CA LEU A 54 -9.76 4.68 -4.25
C LEU A 54 -10.91 5.59 -3.82
N VAL A 55 -11.24 5.61 -2.54
CA VAL A 55 -12.35 6.39 -1.95
C VAL A 55 -11.95 7.84 -1.62
N GLY A 56 -10.64 8.13 -1.50
CA GLY A 56 -10.12 9.48 -1.25
C GLY A 56 -10.12 9.89 0.22
N VAL A 57 -10.14 8.91 1.11
CA VAL A 57 -9.67 9.08 2.48
C VAL A 57 -8.20 8.69 2.37
N ASP A 58 -7.26 9.59 2.63
CA ASP A 58 -5.85 9.36 2.22
C ASP A 58 -4.95 8.90 3.40
N TRP A 59 -5.43 9.12 4.63
CA TRP A 59 -4.65 8.89 5.86
C TRP A 59 -4.64 7.44 6.31
N LEU A 60 -5.66 6.65 5.98
CA LEU A 60 -5.74 5.26 6.41
C LEU A 60 -4.81 4.37 5.55
N ALA A 61 -4.59 4.72 4.28
CA ALA A 61 -3.58 4.11 3.41
C ALA A 61 -2.17 4.25 3.98
N VAL A 62 -1.83 5.45 4.47
CA VAL A 62 -0.55 5.72 5.16
C VAL A 62 -0.45 4.87 6.42
N ALA A 63 -1.49 4.83 7.25
CA ALA A 63 -1.51 4.03 8.47
C ALA A 63 -1.33 2.53 8.17
N CYS A 64 -2.07 1.99 7.20
CA CYS A 64 -1.93 0.60 6.78
C CYS A 64 -0.52 0.30 6.26
N GLY A 65 0.06 1.18 5.43
CA GLY A 65 1.41 1.01 4.92
C GLY A 65 2.48 1.02 6.02
N VAL A 66 2.34 1.89 7.02
CA VAL A 66 3.23 1.92 8.19
C VAL A 66 3.10 0.63 9.01
N VAL A 67 1.88 0.14 9.24
CA VAL A 67 1.66 -1.13 9.96
C VAL A 67 2.31 -2.29 9.21
N LEU A 68 2.17 -2.36 7.89
CA LEU A 68 2.82 -3.40 7.07
C LEU A 68 4.35 -3.35 7.17
N LEU A 69 4.94 -2.16 7.16
CA LEU A 69 6.39 -1.99 7.37
C LEU A 69 6.84 -2.46 8.74
N VAL A 70 6.12 -2.08 9.80
CA VAL A 70 6.44 -2.50 11.18
C VAL A 70 6.34 -4.02 11.32
N LEU A 71 5.31 -4.63 10.73
CA LEU A 71 5.17 -6.10 10.69
C LEU A 71 6.30 -6.76 9.91
N GLY A 72 6.74 -6.16 8.79
CA GLY A 72 7.88 -6.67 8.02
C GLY A 72 9.20 -6.62 8.78
N VAL A 73 9.42 -5.58 9.60
CA VAL A 73 10.64 -5.49 10.44
C VAL A 73 10.62 -6.55 11.55
N ARG A 74 9.43 -6.90 12.08
CA ARG A 74 9.31 -7.98 13.07
C ARG A 74 9.46 -9.36 12.44
N GLU A 75 8.87 -9.58 11.27
CA GLU A 75 8.89 -10.85 10.53
C GLU A 75 9.77 -10.74 9.30
N PHE A 76 11.10 -10.84 9.50
CA PHE A 76 12.10 -10.56 8.46
C PHE A 76 11.94 -11.44 7.19
N SER A 77 11.41 -12.65 7.33
CA SER A 77 11.08 -13.54 6.19
C SER A 77 10.05 -12.94 5.24
N LEU A 78 9.14 -12.11 5.77
CA LEU A 78 8.06 -11.46 5.03
C LEU A 78 8.39 -10.02 4.62
N PHE A 79 9.47 -9.45 5.18
CA PHE A 79 9.99 -8.13 4.82
C PHE A 79 10.08 -7.86 3.31
N PRO A 80 10.62 -8.76 2.44
CA PRO A 80 10.72 -8.48 1.01
C PRO A 80 9.36 -8.31 0.32
N TYR A 81 8.27 -8.81 0.91
CA TYR A 81 6.91 -8.67 0.38
C TYR A 81 6.17 -7.49 1.03
N LEU A 82 6.37 -7.30 2.34
CA LEU A 82 5.68 -6.28 3.13
C LEU A 82 6.24 -4.87 2.89
N ALA A 83 7.56 -4.73 2.76
CA ALA A 83 8.19 -3.42 2.64
C ALA A 83 7.82 -2.69 1.34
N PRO A 84 7.85 -3.31 0.14
CA PRO A 84 7.41 -2.65 -1.09
C PRO A 84 5.94 -2.25 -1.04
N THR A 85 5.08 -3.14 -0.54
CA THR A 85 3.64 -2.90 -0.43
C THR A 85 3.33 -1.76 0.53
N GLY A 86 3.95 -1.76 1.72
CA GLY A 86 3.79 -0.69 2.69
C GLY A 86 4.30 0.66 2.18
N MET A 87 5.46 0.68 1.51
CA MET A 87 6.02 1.90 0.92
C MET A 87 5.13 2.50 -0.16
N VAL A 88 4.58 1.68 -1.07
CA VAL A 88 3.71 2.18 -2.13
C VAL A 88 2.43 2.79 -1.57
N LEU A 89 1.81 2.15 -0.56
CA LEU A 89 0.63 2.71 0.11
C LEU A 89 0.92 4.04 0.82
N ILE A 90 2.08 4.16 1.46
CA ILE A 90 2.51 5.42 2.10
C ILE A 90 2.73 6.52 1.06
N VAL A 91 3.46 6.22 -0.01
CA VAL A 91 3.79 7.20 -1.04
C VAL A 91 2.53 7.70 -1.75
N ASP A 92 1.60 6.81 -2.10
CA ASP A 92 0.36 7.18 -2.77
C ASP A 92 -0.61 7.90 -1.82
N GLY A 93 -0.66 7.52 -0.54
CA GLY A 93 -1.46 8.19 0.50
C GLY A 93 -0.95 9.60 0.82
N ILE A 94 0.37 9.78 0.96
CA ILE A 94 0.95 11.13 1.13
C ILE A 94 0.76 11.95 -0.15
N GLY A 95 0.99 11.35 -1.32
CA GLY A 95 0.88 12.04 -2.60
C GLY A 95 -0.54 12.48 -2.96
N SER A 96 -1.57 11.86 -2.40
CA SER A 96 -2.97 12.26 -2.55
C SER A 96 -3.36 13.39 -1.59
N ALA A 97 -2.79 13.41 -0.38
CA ALA A 97 -3.01 14.48 0.60
C ALA A 97 -2.30 15.81 0.27
N VAL A 98 -1.22 15.78 -0.53
CA VAL A 98 -0.48 17.00 -0.91
C VAL A 98 -1.10 17.64 -2.15
N PRO A 99 -1.62 18.88 -2.08
CA PRO A 99 -2.15 19.58 -3.25
C PRO A 99 -1.04 19.83 -4.28
N SER A 100 -1.34 19.54 -5.55
CA SER A 100 -0.38 19.70 -6.64
C SER A 100 -0.06 21.20 -6.86
N PRO A 101 1.23 21.61 -6.89
CA PRO A 101 1.62 23.02 -7.05
C PRO A 101 1.35 23.62 -8.44
N VAL A 102 0.78 22.86 -9.38
CA VAL A 102 0.63 23.25 -10.80
C VAL A 102 -0.61 24.12 -11.06
N GLY A 103 -0.98 24.98 -10.11
CA GLY A 103 -2.18 25.84 -10.20
C GLY A 103 -1.94 27.33 -9.95
N VAL A 104 -0.71 27.78 -9.69
CA VAL A 104 -0.44 29.15 -9.17
C VAL A 104 0.32 30.06 -10.15
N THR A 105 0.52 29.66 -11.41
CA THR A 105 1.30 30.47 -12.38
C THR A 105 0.54 30.82 -13.66
N ALA A 106 -0.72 31.21 -13.56
CA ALA A 106 -1.48 31.71 -14.71
C ALA A 106 -2.49 32.79 -14.32
N ASP A 107 -2.07 33.79 -13.55
CA ASP A 107 -2.81 35.05 -13.49
C ASP A 107 -1.91 36.20 -13.01
N GLU A 108 -1.05 36.71 -13.90
CA GLU A 108 -0.55 38.07 -13.79
C GLU A 108 -0.06 38.53 -15.18
N SER A 109 -1.00 39.10 -15.93
CA SER A 109 -0.74 39.92 -17.11
C SER A 109 -1.11 41.38 -16.78
N PRO A 110 -0.20 42.35 -16.95
CA PRO A 110 -0.57 43.69 -17.38
C PRO A 110 -0.66 43.78 -18.91
#